data_AF-A0A6J7T291-F1
#
_entry.id   AF-A0A6J7T291-F1
#
_cell.length_a   1.000
_cell.length_b   1.000
_cell.length_c   1.000
_cell.angle_alpha   90.00
_cell.angle_beta   90.00
_cell.angle_gamma   90.00
#
_symmetry.space_group_name_H-M   'P 1'
#
loop_
_entity.id
_entity.type
_entity.pdbx_description
1 polymer ?
#
loop_
_entity_poly.entity_id
_entity_poly.type
_entity_poly.pdbx_seq_one_letter_code
_entity_poly.pdbx_strand_id
1 'polypeptide(L)'
;MLDVNMGVPLTDEPALLAKAIQLVQSLTDLPICIDSSVIEALDAGLAVYEGKALVNSMTGEDERMDLILPLVKKYDAAILALPNDELEIPMLAKDRMVIVEKIVRRVEKEGISLENLLIDPLAMPVGADPENVKNTLETIYQIKEKYGLNMSLGASNVSFGLPSRHALNAAFMPMAMAMGLTSAIMDGRTPEVVQAVRAADLLLGLDQWGANWISNFRANKEA
;
A
#
# COMPACT_ATOMS: atom_id res chain seq x y z
N MET A 1 7.38 4.73 -6.65
CA MET A 1 5.99 5.15 -6.81
C MET A 1 5.73 6.29 -5.83
N LEU A 2 4.98 7.30 -6.22
CA LEU A 2 4.62 8.44 -5.38
C LEU A 2 3.13 8.40 -5.06
N ASP A 3 2.79 8.45 -3.78
CA ASP A 3 1.41 8.56 -3.32
C ASP A 3 0.94 10.03 -3.41
N VAL A 4 -0.20 10.25 -4.04
CA VAL A 4 -0.78 11.58 -4.29
C VAL A 4 -2.19 11.61 -3.71
N ASN A 5 -2.31 12.22 -2.54
CA ASN A 5 -3.56 12.46 -1.83
C ASN A 5 -3.78 13.97 -1.68
N MET A 6 -4.98 14.47 -1.98
CA MET A 6 -5.29 15.89 -1.77
C MET A 6 -5.59 16.20 -0.31
N GLY A 7 -6.39 15.36 0.35
CA GLY A 7 -6.69 15.47 1.78
C GLY A 7 -7.29 16.80 2.22
N VAL A 8 -7.85 17.59 1.28
CA VAL A 8 -8.42 18.91 1.57
C VAL A 8 -9.95 18.81 1.59
N PRO A 9 -10.60 19.03 2.75
CA PRO A 9 -12.05 19.03 2.83
C PRO A 9 -12.63 20.28 2.15
N LEU A 10 -13.88 20.16 1.67
CA LEU A 10 -14.68 21.27 1.10
C LEU A 10 -14.11 21.90 -0.19
N THR A 11 -13.29 21.16 -0.93
CA THR A 11 -12.79 21.58 -2.27
C THR A 11 -13.33 20.68 -3.37
N ASP A 12 -13.22 21.14 -4.62
CA ASP A 12 -13.38 20.29 -5.80
C ASP A 12 -12.19 19.33 -5.91
N GLU A 13 -12.27 18.25 -5.15
CA GLU A 13 -11.23 17.22 -5.07
C GLU A 13 -10.95 16.58 -6.44
N PRO A 14 -11.93 16.24 -7.29
CA PRO A 14 -11.66 15.75 -8.63
C PRO A 14 -10.80 16.70 -9.48
N ALA A 15 -11.16 17.99 -9.53
CA ALA A 15 -10.39 18.95 -10.32
C ALA A 15 -8.99 19.19 -9.73
N LEU A 16 -8.86 19.17 -8.40
CA LEU A 16 -7.59 19.40 -7.72
C LEU A 16 -6.64 18.21 -7.89
N LEU A 17 -7.13 16.98 -7.71
CA LEU A 17 -6.36 15.76 -7.85
C LEU A 17 -5.84 15.58 -9.29
N ALA A 18 -6.69 15.84 -10.29
CA ALA A 18 -6.27 15.80 -11.69
C ALA A 18 -5.13 16.80 -11.98
N LYS A 19 -5.23 18.04 -11.49
CA LYS A 19 -4.16 19.04 -11.64
C LYS A 19 -2.87 18.63 -10.93
N ALA A 20 -2.98 18.05 -9.74
CA ALA A 20 -1.81 17.59 -8.99
C ALA A 20 -1.11 16.44 -9.70
N ILE A 21 -1.85 15.46 -10.23
CA ILE A 21 -1.29 14.34 -11.01
C ILE A 21 -0.56 14.85 -12.24
N GLN A 22 -1.17 15.76 -13.01
CA GLN A 22 -0.53 16.38 -14.17
C GLN A 22 0.76 17.13 -13.80
N LEU A 23 0.77 17.84 -12.67
CA LEU A 23 1.97 18.51 -12.19
C LEU A 23 3.06 17.51 -11.79
N VAL A 24 2.72 16.49 -10.99
CA VAL A 24 3.70 15.49 -10.52
C VAL A 24 4.31 14.74 -11.70
N GLN A 25 3.51 14.24 -12.64
CA GLN A 25 4.03 13.51 -13.81
C GLN A 25 4.85 14.41 -14.75
N SER A 26 4.64 15.73 -14.73
CA SER A 26 5.49 16.68 -15.50
C SER A 26 6.89 16.85 -14.91
N LEU A 27 7.11 16.44 -13.66
CA LEU A 27 8.36 16.62 -12.91
C LEU A 27 9.16 15.33 -12.75
N THR A 28 8.53 14.16 -12.91
CA THR A 28 9.20 12.87 -12.70
C THR A 28 8.50 11.74 -13.44
N ASP A 29 9.29 10.76 -13.89
CA ASP A 29 8.79 9.52 -14.50
C ASP A 29 8.43 8.43 -13.47
N LEU A 30 8.34 8.78 -12.18
CA LEU A 30 8.00 7.81 -11.14
C LEU A 30 6.50 7.49 -11.23
N PRO A 31 6.10 6.20 -11.15
CA PRO A 31 4.69 5.84 -11.16
C PRO A 31 3.91 6.49 -10.03
N ILE A 32 2.63 6.78 -10.25
CA ILE A 32 1.75 7.42 -9.25
C ILE A 32 0.78 6.41 -8.63
N CYS A 33 0.64 6.51 -7.31
CA CYS A 33 -0.46 5.94 -6.54
C CYS A 33 -1.48 7.07 -6.30
N ILE A 34 -2.66 6.94 -6.89
CA ILE A 34 -3.75 7.91 -6.80
C ILE A 34 -4.56 7.58 -5.55
N ASP A 35 -4.46 8.42 -4.53
CA ASP A 35 -5.07 8.20 -3.22
C ASP A 35 -6.28 9.12 -3.00
N SER A 36 -7.47 8.52 -3.01
CA SER A 36 -8.72 9.22 -2.73
C SER A 36 -9.83 8.24 -2.34
N SER A 37 -10.71 8.70 -1.44
CA SER A 37 -11.95 8.01 -1.07
C SER A 37 -13.14 8.36 -1.98
N VAL A 38 -12.96 9.37 -2.85
CA VAL A 38 -13.98 9.95 -3.73
C VAL A 38 -13.84 9.35 -5.12
N ILE A 39 -14.90 8.69 -5.59
CA ILE A 39 -14.88 7.93 -6.84
C ILE A 39 -14.66 8.85 -8.04
N GLU A 40 -15.29 10.02 -8.03
CA GLU A 40 -15.15 11.04 -9.06
C GLU A 40 -13.72 11.57 -9.14
N ALA A 41 -13.01 11.62 -8.01
CA ALA A 41 -11.62 12.06 -7.97
C ALA A 41 -10.68 10.98 -8.52
N LEU A 42 -10.92 9.71 -8.18
CA LEU A 42 -10.22 8.58 -8.79
C LEU A 42 -10.39 8.57 -10.32
N ASP A 43 -11.63 8.70 -10.83
CA ASP A 43 -11.90 8.74 -12.28
C ASP A 43 -11.20 9.94 -12.95
N ALA A 44 -11.27 11.14 -12.35
CA ALA A 44 -10.61 12.34 -12.86
C ALA A 44 -9.08 12.22 -12.89
N GLY A 45 -8.49 11.64 -11.84
CA GLY A 45 -7.05 11.41 -11.74
C GLY A 45 -6.57 10.37 -12.75
N LEU A 46 -7.27 9.25 -12.86
CA LEU A 46 -6.97 8.19 -13.83
C LEU A 46 -7.11 8.68 -15.28
N ALA A 47 -8.08 9.56 -15.56
CA ALA A 47 -8.30 10.09 -16.90
C ALA A 47 -7.15 10.97 -17.42
N VAL A 48 -6.37 11.60 -16.54
CA VAL A 48 -5.25 12.48 -16.91
C VAL A 48 -3.87 11.84 -16.76
N TYR A 49 -3.79 10.71 -16.05
CA TYR A 49 -2.52 10.04 -15.80
C TYR A 49 -2.02 9.28 -17.03
N GLU A 50 -0.73 9.40 -17.31
CA GLU A 50 -0.07 8.69 -18.40
C GLU A 50 0.68 7.46 -17.86
N GLY A 51 0.13 6.26 -18.16
CA GLY A 51 0.69 4.98 -17.75
C GLY A 51 -0.25 4.20 -16.83
N LYS A 52 0.30 3.20 -16.13
CA LYS A 52 -0.47 2.32 -15.23
C LYS A 52 -0.39 2.83 -13.79
N ALA A 53 -1.49 3.35 -13.27
CA ALA A 53 -1.59 3.86 -11.91
C ALA A 53 -1.81 2.73 -10.90
N LEU A 54 -1.50 2.99 -9.64
CA LEU A 54 -2.09 2.27 -8.50
C LEU A 54 -3.24 3.10 -7.95
N VAL A 55 -4.42 2.52 -7.83
CA VAL A 55 -5.58 3.12 -7.14
C VAL A 55 -5.48 2.79 -5.65
N ASN A 56 -5.51 3.81 -4.81
CA ASN A 56 -5.58 3.71 -3.35
C ASN A 56 -6.87 4.40 -2.87
N SER A 57 -7.90 3.68 -2.47
CA SER A 57 -8.02 2.22 -2.41
C SER A 57 -9.47 1.79 -2.56
N MET A 58 -9.71 0.48 -2.51
CA MET A 58 -11.04 -0.14 -2.49
C MET A 58 -11.22 -0.96 -1.21
N THR A 59 -12.37 -0.85 -0.56
CA THR A 59 -12.74 -1.76 0.55
C THR A 59 -13.48 -2.99 0.02
N GLY A 60 -13.63 -4.00 0.86
CA GLY A 60 -14.38 -5.22 0.55
C GLY A 60 -15.90 -5.04 0.56
N GLU A 61 -16.44 -3.84 0.74
CA GLU A 61 -17.89 -3.57 0.64
C GLU A 61 -18.37 -3.81 -0.80
N ASP A 62 -19.52 -4.46 -0.98
CA ASP A 62 -20.00 -4.83 -2.32
C ASP A 62 -20.26 -3.59 -3.18
N GLU A 63 -20.87 -2.54 -2.61
CA GLU A 63 -21.11 -1.27 -3.29
C GLU A 63 -19.82 -0.58 -3.74
N ARG A 64 -18.77 -0.62 -2.91
CA ARG A 64 -17.45 -0.04 -3.25
C ARG A 64 -16.78 -0.81 -4.37
N MET A 65 -16.82 -2.14 -4.33
CA MET A 65 -16.26 -2.96 -5.39
C MET A 65 -17.01 -2.78 -6.72
N ASP A 66 -18.33 -2.64 -6.69
CA ASP A 66 -19.17 -2.40 -7.88
C ASP A 66 -18.83 -1.07 -8.58
N LEU A 67 -18.35 -0.08 -7.83
CA LEU A 67 -17.99 1.24 -8.38
C LEU A 67 -16.52 1.31 -8.81
N ILE A 68 -15.60 0.72 -8.05
CA ILE A 68 -14.16 0.87 -8.28
C ILE A 68 -13.61 -0.13 -9.30
N LEU A 69 -14.03 -1.40 -9.28
CA LEU A 69 -13.49 -2.42 -10.20
C LEU A 69 -13.71 -2.06 -11.68
N PRO A 70 -14.88 -1.52 -12.10
CA PRO A 70 -15.06 -1.05 -13.47
C PRO A 70 -14.12 0.09 -13.85
N LEU A 71 -13.81 1.01 -12.92
CA LEU A 71 -12.82 2.09 -13.15
C LEU A 71 -11.41 1.51 -13.32
N VAL A 72 -11.00 0.62 -12.42
CA VAL A 72 -9.69 -0.05 -12.50
C VAL A 72 -9.51 -0.75 -13.84
N LYS A 73 -10.55 -1.45 -14.32
CA LYS A 73 -10.54 -2.11 -15.62
C LYS A 73 -10.55 -1.13 -16.79
N LYS A 74 -11.36 -0.07 -16.74
CA LYS A 74 -11.46 0.98 -17.77
C LYS A 74 -10.09 1.61 -18.06
N TYR A 75 -9.28 1.83 -17.02
CA TYR A 75 -7.99 2.50 -17.13
C TYR A 75 -6.77 1.56 -17.08
N ASP A 76 -6.97 0.24 -17.07
CA ASP A 76 -5.91 -0.76 -16.85
C ASP A 76 -5.01 -0.41 -15.65
N ALA A 77 -5.62 -0.01 -14.53
CA ALA A 77 -4.92 0.33 -13.30
C ALA A 77 -4.64 -0.92 -12.44
N ALA A 78 -3.69 -0.79 -11.51
CA ALA A 78 -3.61 -1.66 -10.34
C ALA A 78 -4.48 -1.11 -9.20
N ILE A 79 -4.86 -1.96 -8.25
CA ILE A 79 -5.72 -1.60 -7.13
C ILE A 79 -5.15 -2.10 -5.80
N LEU A 80 -5.08 -1.21 -4.81
CA LEU A 80 -4.88 -1.55 -3.41
C LEU A 80 -6.25 -1.79 -2.76
N ALA A 81 -6.44 -2.97 -2.18
CA ALA A 81 -7.69 -3.39 -1.58
C ALA A 81 -7.55 -3.69 -0.09
N LEU A 82 -8.43 -3.12 0.73
CA LEU A 82 -8.45 -3.26 2.18
C LEU A 82 -9.50 -4.32 2.55
N PRO A 83 -9.18 -5.32 3.40
CA PRO A 83 -10.13 -6.27 3.95
C PRO A 83 -10.98 -5.60 5.05
N ASN A 84 -11.71 -4.56 4.66
CA ASN A 84 -12.71 -3.86 5.46
C ASN A 84 -14.08 -4.07 4.79
N ASP A 85 -15.11 -4.38 5.58
CA ASP A 85 -16.49 -4.56 5.08
C ASP A 85 -17.42 -3.52 5.71
N GLU A 86 -18.72 -3.56 5.40
CA GLU A 86 -19.75 -2.63 5.87
C GLU A 86 -19.86 -2.49 7.41
N LEU A 87 -19.32 -3.46 8.15
CA LEU A 87 -19.36 -3.49 9.61
C LEU A 87 -18.22 -2.63 10.20
N GLU A 88 -17.12 -3.29 10.55
CA GLU A 88 -15.94 -2.70 11.14
C GLU A 88 -14.71 -3.42 10.59
N ILE A 89 -13.54 -2.79 10.76
CA ILE A 89 -12.26 -3.40 10.42
C ILE A 89 -12.08 -4.69 11.25
N PRO A 90 -11.96 -5.87 10.61
CA PRO A 90 -11.75 -7.10 11.36
C PRO A 90 -10.40 -7.08 12.06
N MET A 91 -10.42 -7.37 13.36
CA MET A 91 -9.21 -7.34 14.19
C MET A 91 -8.36 -8.61 14.05
N LEU A 92 -8.97 -9.75 13.75
CA LEU A 92 -8.27 -11.04 13.63
C LEU A 92 -7.90 -11.35 12.18
N ALA A 93 -6.72 -11.96 12.00
CA ALA A 93 -6.23 -12.34 10.68
C ALA A 93 -7.20 -13.25 9.90
N LYS A 94 -7.79 -14.24 10.59
CA LYS A 94 -8.77 -15.17 9.98
C LYS A 94 -9.98 -14.45 9.37
N ASP A 95 -10.43 -13.36 10.01
CA ASP A 95 -11.63 -12.64 9.60
C ASP A 95 -11.28 -11.70 8.43
N ARG A 96 -10.08 -11.09 8.44
CA ARG A 96 -9.52 -10.38 7.28
C ARG A 96 -9.42 -11.31 6.07
N MET A 97 -8.98 -12.55 6.25
CA MET A 97 -8.83 -13.51 5.15
C MET A 97 -10.16 -13.91 4.48
N VAL A 98 -11.28 -13.87 5.21
CA VAL A 98 -12.61 -14.06 4.60
C VAL A 98 -12.90 -12.95 3.59
N ILE A 99 -12.58 -11.70 3.94
CA ILE A 99 -12.78 -10.55 3.05
C ILE A 99 -11.76 -10.55 1.92
N VAL A 100 -10.49 -10.92 2.17
CA VAL A 100 -9.49 -11.10 1.10
C VAL A 100 -9.99 -12.11 0.06
N GLU A 101 -10.54 -13.24 0.50
CA GLU A 101 -11.11 -14.24 -0.41
C GLU A 101 -12.29 -13.69 -1.23
N LYS A 102 -13.15 -12.87 -0.61
CA LYS A 102 -14.22 -12.16 -1.31
C LYS A 102 -13.66 -11.22 -2.38
N ILE A 103 -12.68 -10.37 -2.02
CA ILE A 103 -12.04 -9.41 -2.93
C ILE A 103 -11.40 -10.13 -4.13
N VAL A 104 -10.60 -11.18 -3.89
CA VAL A 104 -9.95 -11.96 -4.95
C VAL A 104 -10.97 -12.48 -5.96
N ARG A 105 -12.05 -13.12 -5.49
CA ARG A 105 -13.12 -13.64 -6.36
C ARG A 105 -13.79 -12.55 -7.18
N ARG A 106 -14.00 -11.37 -6.58
CA ARG A 106 -14.65 -10.22 -7.24
C ARG A 106 -13.75 -9.62 -8.33
N VAL A 107 -12.44 -9.48 -8.05
CA VAL A 107 -11.42 -9.01 -9.00
C VAL A 107 -11.30 -9.96 -10.19
N GLU A 108 -11.22 -11.27 -9.94
CA GLU A 108 -11.16 -12.28 -11.01
C GLU A 108 -12.43 -12.28 -11.86
N LYS A 109 -13.61 -12.16 -11.24
CA LYS A 109 -14.90 -12.08 -11.94
C LYS A 109 -14.98 -10.87 -12.87
N GLU A 110 -14.38 -9.75 -12.49
CA GLU A 110 -14.30 -8.57 -13.34
C GLU A 110 -13.25 -8.73 -14.46
N GLY A 111 -12.44 -9.80 -14.43
CA GLY A 111 -11.41 -10.08 -15.43
C GLY A 111 -10.13 -9.26 -15.22
N ILE A 112 -9.88 -8.77 -14.00
CA ILE A 112 -8.65 -8.08 -13.63
C ILE A 112 -7.62 -9.13 -13.18
N SER A 113 -6.40 -9.04 -13.74
CA SER A 113 -5.29 -9.93 -13.35
C SER A 113 -4.92 -9.74 -11.88
N LEU A 114 -4.69 -10.84 -11.15
CA LEU A 114 -4.28 -10.81 -9.75
C LEU A 114 -2.91 -10.15 -9.52
N GLU A 115 -2.08 -10.02 -10.57
CA GLU A 115 -0.83 -9.25 -10.48
C GLU A 115 -1.08 -7.75 -10.25
N ASN A 116 -2.26 -7.25 -10.65
CA ASN A 116 -2.71 -5.87 -10.49
C ASN A 116 -3.49 -5.67 -9.18
N LEU A 117 -3.64 -6.72 -8.36
CA LEU A 117 -4.26 -6.64 -7.05
C LEU A 117 -3.18 -6.62 -5.96
N LEU A 118 -3.20 -5.57 -5.15
CA LEU A 118 -2.46 -5.48 -3.91
C LEU A 118 -3.44 -5.56 -2.75
N ILE A 119 -3.14 -6.36 -1.74
CA ILE A 119 -3.92 -6.37 -0.49
C ILE A 119 -3.22 -5.52 0.57
N ASP A 120 -3.97 -4.63 1.22
CA ASP A 120 -3.51 -3.99 2.45
C ASP A 120 -3.89 -4.86 3.66
N PRO A 121 -2.92 -5.50 4.34
CA PRO A 121 -3.19 -6.35 5.50
C PRO A 121 -3.60 -5.57 6.77
N LEU A 122 -3.73 -4.24 6.68
CA LEU A 122 -4.11 -3.29 7.72
C LEU A 122 -3.09 -3.24 8.87
N ALA A 123 -2.15 -2.32 8.77
CA ALA A 123 -1.20 -2.01 9.85
C ALA A 123 -1.91 -1.28 11.01
N MET A 124 -2.37 -2.04 12.00
CA MET A 124 -3.11 -1.50 13.15
C MET A 124 -2.14 -0.95 14.22
N PRO A 125 -2.51 0.13 14.94
CA PRO A 125 -1.63 0.80 15.89
C PRO A 125 -1.36 -0.06 17.13
N VAL A 126 -0.09 -0.33 17.42
CA VAL A 126 0.32 -1.13 18.60
C VAL A 126 -0.01 -0.45 19.92
N GLY A 127 -0.14 0.89 19.92
CA GLY A 127 -0.52 1.65 21.11
C GLY A 127 -1.98 1.45 21.54
N ALA A 128 -2.85 0.97 20.63
CA ALA A 128 -4.25 0.69 20.94
C ALA A 128 -4.44 -0.73 21.49
N ASP A 129 -3.73 -1.71 20.92
CA ASP A 129 -3.76 -3.11 21.36
C ASP A 129 -2.41 -3.78 21.02
N PRO A 130 -1.71 -4.42 21.97
CA PRO A 130 -0.45 -5.12 21.72
C PRO A 130 -0.57 -6.31 20.75
N GLU A 131 -1.77 -6.88 20.57
CA GLU A 131 -2.01 -7.98 19.64
C GLU A 131 -2.15 -7.51 18.18
N ASN A 132 -2.30 -6.20 17.95
CA ASN A 132 -2.49 -5.65 16.60
C ASN A 132 -1.38 -6.04 15.63
N VAL A 133 -0.11 -5.90 16.05
CA VAL A 133 1.04 -6.20 15.20
C VAL A 133 1.08 -7.68 14.83
N LYS A 134 0.79 -8.57 15.79
CA LYS A 134 0.75 -10.02 15.53
C LYS A 134 -0.34 -10.38 14.53
N ASN A 135 -1.53 -9.80 14.67
CA ASN A 135 -2.63 -10.03 13.72
C ASN A 135 -2.29 -9.50 12.31
N THR A 136 -1.64 -8.34 12.20
CA THR A 136 -1.16 -7.83 10.90
C THR A 136 -0.11 -8.76 10.28
N LEU A 137 0.89 -9.21 11.04
CA LEU A 137 1.93 -10.13 10.56
C LEU A 137 1.36 -11.48 10.13
N GLU A 138 0.43 -12.04 10.91
CA GLU A 138 -0.28 -13.27 10.58
C GLU A 138 -1.11 -13.11 9.29
N THR A 139 -1.76 -11.95 9.10
CA THR A 139 -2.50 -11.65 7.87
C THR A 139 -1.57 -11.63 6.66
N ILE A 140 -0.40 -10.98 6.76
CA ILE A 140 0.61 -10.94 5.70
C ILE A 140 1.04 -12.37 5.33
N TYR A 141 1.37 -13.17 6.33
CA TYR A 141 1.78 -14.56 6.13
C TYR A 141 0.69 -15.38 5.43
N GLN A 142 -0.57 -15.29 5.89
CA GLN A 142 -1.68 -16.04 5.29
C GLN A 142 -1.97 -15.62 3.85
N ILE A 143 -1.88 -14.32 3.52
CA ILE A 143 -2.04 -13.85 2.13
C ILE A 143 -0.91 -14.40 1.26
N LYS A 144 0.33 -14.33 1.74
CA LYS A 144 1.51 -14.84 1.02
C LYS A 144 1.39 -16.34 0.74
N GLU A 145 1.09 -17.13 1.76
CA GLU A 145 1.00 -18.59 1.65
C GLU A 145 -0.18 -19.05 0.78
N LYS A 146 -1.35 -18.43 0.93
CA LYS A 146 -2.57 -18.88 0.25
C LYS A 146 -2.64 -18.41 -1.21
N TYR A 147 -2.25 -17.17 -1.49
CA TYR A 147 -2.45 -16.55 -2.80
C TYR A 147 -1.18 -16.04 -3.46
N GLY A 148 -0.09 -15.82 -2.71
CA GLY A 148 1.15 -15.25 -3.26
C GLY A 148 0.99 -13.82 -3.79
N LEU A 149 -0.07 -13.11 -3.37
CA LEU A 149 -0.41 -11.76 -3.85
C LEU A 149 0.62 -10.72 -3.41
N ASN A 150 0.67 -9.63 -4.17
CA ASN A 150 1.33 -8.41 -3.74
C ASN A 150 0.56 -7.78 -2.57
N MET A 151 1.29 -7.12 -1.68
CA MET A 151 0.74 -6.46 -0.51
C MET A 151 1.40 -5.11 -0.29
N SER A 152 0.61 -4.12 0.14
CA SER A 152 1.12 -2.82 0.56
C SER A 152 0.34 -2.33 1.77
N LEU A 153 1.01 -1.71 2.73
CA LEU A 153 0.35 -1.11 3.90
C LEU A 153 0.90 0.27 4.20
N GLY A 154 0.12 1.07 4.94
CA GLY A 154 0.61 2.29 5.57
C GLY A 154 1.52 1.99 6.77
N ALA A 155 2.84 1.94 6.55
CA ALA A 155 3.79 1.48 7.58
C ALA A 155 3.76 2.34 8.84
N SER A 156 3.47 3.64 8.72
CA SER A 156 3.43 4.56 9.86
C SER A 156 2.25 4.35 10.80
N ASN A 157 1.21 3.62 10.38
CA ASN A 157 0.00 3.41 11.19
C ASN A 157 0.29 2.55 12.42
N VAL A 158 1.25 1.61 12.31
CA VAL A 158 1.65 0.72 13.40
C VAL A 158 2.09 1.48 14.66
N SER A 159 2.71 2.65 14.48
CA SER A 159 3.29 3.46 15.56
C SER A 159 2.45 4.69 15.93
N PHE A 160 1.23 4.80 15.42
CA PHE A 160 0.37 5.95 15.70
C PHE A 160 0.16 6.16 17.21
N GLY A 161 0.26 7.41 17.66
CA GLY A 161 0.09 7.79 19.07
C GLY A 161 1.29 7.52 19.99
N LEU A 162 2.39 6.95 19.50
CA LEU A 162 3.55 6.59 20.31
C LEU A 162 4.77 7.50 20.07
N PRO A 163 5.68 7.65 21.05
CA PRO A 163 6.97 8.30 20.84
C PRO A 163 7.90 7.44 19.98
N SER A 164 8.95 8.05 19.42
CA SER A 164 9.99 7.35 18.64
C SER A 164 9.46 6.51 17.48
N ARG A 165 8.44 7.02 16.77
CA ARG A 165 7.73 6.32 15.68
C ARG A 165 8.65 5.76 14.61
N HIS A 166 9.69 6.48 14.20
CA HIS A 166 10.64 6.00 13.19
C HIS A 166 11.39 4.74 13.63
N ALA A 167 11.74 4.62 14.92
CA ALA A 167 12.38 3.41 15.45
C ALA A 167 11.40 2.21 15.45
N LEU A 168 10.13 2.44 15.82
CA LEU A 168 9.10 1.40 15.76
C LEU A 168 8.83 0.95 14.31
N ASN A 169 8.73 1.90 13.38
CA ASN A 169 8.54 1.59 11.96
C ASN A 169 9.74 0.84 11.39
N ALA A 170 10.97 1.24 11.74
CA ALA A 170 12.20 0.57 11.32
C ALA A 170 12.33 -0.87 11.87
N ALA A 171 11.77 -1.15 13.06
CA ALA A 171 11.69 -2.51 13.58
C ALA A 171 10.55 -3.33 12.92
N PHE A 172 9.41 -2.69 12.66
CA PHE A 172 8.25 -3.33 12.07
C PHE A 172 8.47 -3.79 10.63
N MET A 173 9.11 -2.96 9.80
CA MET A 173 9.28 -3.25 8.37
C MET A 173 10.01 -4.59 8.11
N PRO A 174 11.18 -4.88 8.71
CA PRO A 174 11.84 -6.18 8.56
C PRO A 174 10.98 -7.37 9.01
N MET A 175 10.20 -7.23 10.08
CA MET A 175 9.28 -8.28 10.54
C MET A 175 8.18 -8.55 9.51
N ALA A 176 7.59 -7.49 8.95
CA ALA A 176 6.55 -7.59 7.93
C ALA A 176 7.09 -8.18 6.62
N MET A 177 8.29 -7.76 6.20
CA MET A 177 8.98 -8.31 5.02
C MET A 177 9.28 -9.80 5.19
N ALA A 178 9.74 -10.23 6.37
CA ALA A 178 9.99 -11.64 6.65
C ALA A 178 8.73 -12.52 6.58
N MET A 179 7.55 -11.94 6.81
CA MET A 179 6.26 -12.62 6.63
C MET A 179 5.75 -12.61 5.18
N GLY A 180 6.37 -11.83 4.29
CA GLY A 180 6.05 -11.80 2.87
C GLY A 180 5.48 -10.48 2.35
N LEU A 181 5.48 -9.39 3.13
CA LEU A 181 5.06 -8.07 2.66
C LEU A 181 5.93 -7.63 1.46
N THR A 182 5.30 -7.19 0.36
CA THR A 182 6.03 -6.85 -0.88
C THR A 182 6.30 -5.36 -1.05
N SER A 183 5.51 -4.49 -0.43
CA SER A 183 5.69 -3.03 -0.49
C SER A 183 5.05 -2.33 0.71
N ALA A 184 5.31 -1.02 0.87
CA ALA A 184 4.65 -0.20 1.89
C ALA A 184 4.60 1.28 1.48
N ILE A 185 3.55 1.96 1.93
CA ILE A 185 3.42 3.42 1.91
C ILE A 185 4.15 3.95 3.16
N MET A 186 5.24 4.68 2.96
CA MET A 186 6.11 5.18 4.03
C MET A 186 6.89 6.44 3.60
N ASP A 187 7.44 7.18 4.56
CA ASP A 187 8.33 8.30 4.25
C ASP A 187 9.69 7.78 3.78
N GLY A 188 9.89 7.80 2.46
CA GLY A 188 11.14 7.40 1.79
C GLY A 188 12.34 8.30 2.10
N ARG A 189 12.18 9.37 2.88
CA ARG A 189 13.27 10.27 3.30
C ARG A 189 13.75 9.99 4.72
N THR A 190 13.06 9.12 5.48
CA THR A 190 13.46 8.76 6.85
C THR A 190 14.60 7.73 6.80
N PRO A 191 15.86 8.11 7.08
CA PRO A 191 17.00 7.21 6.87
C PRO A 191 16.92 5.94 7.71
N GLU A 192 16.41 6.01 8.93
CA GLU A 192 16.30 4.88 9.85
C GLU A 192 15.43 3.75 9.26
N VAL A 193 14.28 4.11 8.69
CA VAL A 193 13.35 3.13 8.11
C VAL A 193 13.87 2.62 6.78
N VAL A 194 14.40 3.51 5.92
CA VAL A 194 14.98 3.12 4.62
C VAL A 194 16.18 2.19 4.78
N GLN A 195 17.05 2.44 5.76
CA GLN A 195 18.18 1.56 6.05
C GLN A 195 17.71 0.20 6.57
N ALA A 196 16.68 0.17 7.43
CA ALA A 196 16.12 -1.09 7.92
C ALA A 196 15.53 -1.94 6.79
N VAL A 197 14.79 -1.33 5.86
CA VAL A 197 14.25 -2.02 4.67
C VAL A 197 15.38 -2.57 3.80
N ARG A 198 16.40 -1.77 3.47
CA ARG A 198 17.55 -2.24 2.66
C ARG A 198 18.35 -3.34 3.34
N ALA A 199 18.49 -3.27 4.67
CA ALA A 199 19.14 -4.32 5.44
C ALA A 199 18.31 -5.62 5.37
N ALA A 200 16.98 -5.51 5.50
CA ALA A 200 16.08 -6.64 5.35
C ALA A 200 16.12 -7.24 3.94
N ASP A 201 16.17 -6.42 2.88
CA ASP A 201 16.35 -6.91 1.50
C ASP A 201 17.60 -7.77 1.37
N LEU A 202 18.73 -7.33 1.91
CA LEU A 202 19.97 -8.11 1.93
C LEU A 202 19.83 -9.41 2.74
N LEU A 203 19.29 -9.32 3.95
CA LEU A 203 19.19 -10.47 4.87
C LEU A 203 18.17 -11.52 4.41
N LEU A 204 17.14 -11.11 3.66
CA LEU A 204 16.16 -12.00 3.05
C LEU A 204 16.58 -12.51 1.66
N GLY A 205 17.74 -12.08 1.15
CA GLY A 205 18.28 -12.52 -0.14
C GLY A 205 17.65 -11.83 -1.36
N LEU A 206 16.99 -10.69 -1.17
CA LEU A 206 16.38 -9.86 -2.22
C LEU A 206 17.39 -8.86 -2.84
N ASP A 207 18.51 -8.59 -2.17
CA ASP A 207 19.63 -7.80 -2.71
C ASP A 207 20.78 -8.71 -3.15
N GLN A 208 20.82 -9.02 -4.45
CA GLN A 208 21.80 -9.94 -5.01
C GLN A 208 23.23 -9.43 -4.76
N TRP A 209 24.02 -10.22 -4.02
CA TRP A 209 25.39 -9.89 -3.60
C TRP A 209 25.52 -8.59 -2.77
N GLY A 210 24.42 -8.08 -2.22
CA GLY A 210 24.43 -6.81 -1.48
C GLY A 210 24.75 -5.60 -2.36
N ALA A 211 24.48 -5.67 -3.67
CA ALA A 211 24.84 -4.63 -4.61
C ALA A 211 24.19 -3.29 -4.25
N ASN A 212 22.89 -3.30 -3.91
CA ASN A 212 22.18 -2.09 -3.51
C ASN A 212 22.66 -1.58 -2.15
N TRP A 213 22.90 -2.48 -1.19
CA TRP A 213 23.44 -2.12 0.12
C TRP A 213 24.81 -1.43 0.01
N ILE A 214 25.76 -2.03 -0.71
CA ILE A 214 27.12 -1.51 -0.88
C ILE A 214 27.11 -0.19 -1.64
N SER A 215 26.32 -0.07 -2.71
CA SER A 215 26.22 1.15 -3.51
C SER A 215 25.72 2.32 -2.67
N ASN A 216 24.65 2.12 -1.91
CA ASN A 216 24.09 3.17 -1.05
C ASN A 216 25.03 3.56 0.10
N PHE A 217 25.75 2.59 0.69
CA PHE A 217 26.74 2.89 1.73
C PHE A 217 27.88 3.78 1.20
N ARG A 218 28.29 3.61 -0.05
CA ARG A 218 29.31 4.45 -0.70
C ARG A 218 28.78 5.85 -0.98
N ALA A 219 27.59 5.97 -1.58
CA ALA A 219 26.97 7.26 -1.88
C ALA A 219 26.81 8.13 -0.63
N ASN A 220 26.41 7.54 0.50
CA ASN A 220 26.27 8.27 1.77
C ASN A 220 27.59 8.70 2.41
N LYS A 221 28.73 8.14 2.01
CA LYS A 221 30.05 8.62 2.44
C LYS A 221 30.54 9.82 1.63
N GLU A 222 29.99 10.01 0.43
CA GLU A 222 30.39 11.05 -0.52
C GLU A 222 29.50 12.30 -0.46
N ALA A 223 28.34 12.20 0.20
CA ALA A 223 27.36 13.28 0.42
C ALA A 223 27.60 14.00 1.75
#